data_AF-A0A0C3PKJ1-F1
#
_entry.id   AF-A0A0C3PKJ1-F1
#
_cell.length_a   1.000
_cell.length_b   1.000
_cell.length_c   1.000
_cell.angle_alpha   90.00
_cell.angle_beta   90.00
_cell.angle_gamma   90.00
#
_symmetry.space_group_name_H-M   'P 1'
#
loop_
_entity.id
_entity.type
_entity.pdbx_description
1 polymer ?
#
loop_
_entity_poly.entity_id
_entity_poly.type
_entity_poly.pdbx_seq_one_letter_code
_entity_poly.pdbx_strand_id
1 'polypeptide(L)'
;MSRMSSALSPIFQFHSTAVMNFFTANSLFCAYPSLTLHHRALINTASLCNCTFPPSHMQALLKYKSRGFQFISCEEALHAPFICRSRVRSLNDNGWLSLNFATVPHHDTQPITTFYHLGIVDAIWTLSGHVCGSISLCVPPILHIINNNS
;
A
#
# COMPACT_ATOMS: atom_id res chain seq x y z
N MET A 1 20.93 7.61 16.45
CA MET A 1 20.91 6.33 15.71
C MET A 1 19.92 6.45 14.57
N SER A 2 20.37 6.31 13.33
CA SER A 2 19.51 6.24 12.15
C SER A 2 18.64 5.00 12.26
N ARG A 3 17.34 5.18 12.51
CA ARG A 3 16.34 4.11 12.38
C ARG A 3 16.30 3.82 10.87
N MET A 4 17.00 2.78 10.41
CA MET A 4 16.99 2.42 8.98
C MET A 4 15.54 2.28 8.55
N SER A 5 15.05 3.25 7.79
CA SER A 5 13.76 3.15 7.14
C SER A 5 13.88 1.96 6.18
N SER A 6 13.09 0.91 6.41
CA SER A 6 13.01 -0.21 5.47
C SER A 6 12.78 0.31 4.05
N ALA A 7 13.29 -0.40 3.04
CA ALA A 7 12.99 -0.08 1.64
C ALA A 7 11.47 -0.10 1.34
N LEU A 8 10.69 -0.76 2.19
CA LEU A 8 9.22 -0.78 2.11
C LEU A 8 8.56 0.52 2.60
N SER A 9 9.23 1.28 3.47
CA SER A 9 8.65 2.49 4.06
C SER A 9 8.16 3.50 3.02
N PRO A 10 8.94 3.92 2.02
CA PRO A 10 8.46 4.85 1.00
C PRO A 10 7.30 4.27 0.16
N ILE A 11 7.21 2.94 0.01
CA ILE A 11 6.17 2.30 -0.80
C ILE A 11 4.79 2.50 -0.15
N PHE A 12 4.67 2.19 1.13
CA PHE A 12 3.41 2.34 1.87
C PHE A 12 3.07 3.80 2.24
N GLN A 13 4.00 4.72 1.98
CA GLN A 13 3.81 6.17 2.18
C GLN A 13 3.52 6.92 0.87
N PHE A 14 3.43 6.24 -0.28
CA PHE A 14 3.08 6.90 -1.53
C PHE A 14 1.70 7.57 -1.49
N HIS A 15 1.54 8.57 -2.37
CA HIS A 15 0.34 9.41 -2.50
C HIS A 15 -0.90 8.67 -3.02
N SER A 16 -0.79 7.43 -3.51
CA SER A 16 -1.94 6.62 -3.93
C SER A 16 -1.65 5.12 -3.94
N THR A 17 -2.71 4.31 -3.90
CA THR A 17 -2.61 2.84 -3.96
C THR A 17 -2.18 2.32 -5.34
N ALA A 18 -2.24 3.14 -6.39
CA ALA A 18 -1.82 2.75 -7.75
C ALA A 18 -0.34 2.31 -7.81
N VAL A 19 0.47 2.77 -6.86
CA VAL A 19 1.92 2.54 -6.79
C VAL A 19 2.37 1.79 -5.54
N MET A 20 1.44 1.26 -4.75
CA MET A 20 1.76 0.44 -3.58
C MET A 20 1.99 -1.03 -3.99
N ASN A 21 2.75 -1.20 -5.05
CA ASN A 21 3.13 -2.48 -5.65
C ASN A 21 4.66 -2.46 -5.80
N PHE A 22 5.32 -3.59 -5.58
CA PHE A 22 6.77 -3.65 -5.65
C PHE A 22 7.27 -5.02 -6.05
N PHE A 23 8.52 -5.03 -6.49
CA PHE A 23 9.23 -6.22 -6.88
C PHE A 23 10.35 -6.48 -5.89
N THR A 24 10.56 -7.74 -5.58
CA THR A 24 11.76 -8.26 -4.93
C THR A 24 12.55 -9.06 -5.96
N ALA A 25 13.66 -9.69 -5.54
CA ALA A 25 14.48 -10.51 -6.42
C ALA A 25 13.70 -11.66 -7.08
N ASN A 26 12.68 -12.20 -6.39
CA ASN A 26 11.97 -13.40 -6.81
C ASN A 26 10.45 -13.25 -6.81
N SER A 27 9.90 -12.11 -6.40
CA SER A 27 8.44 -11.98 -6.24
C SER A 27 7.93 -10.59 -6.59
N LEU A 28 6.73 -10.52 -7.15
CA LEU A 28 5.90 -9.32 -7.28
C LEU A 28 4.91 -9.26 -6.12
N PHE A 29 4.74 -8.07 -5.54
CA PHE A 29 3.77 -7.78 -4.49
C PHE A 29 2.81 -6.67 -4.93
N CYS A 30 1.53 -6.84 -4.63
CA CYS A 30 0.48 -5.87 -4.86
C CYS A 30 -0.38 -5.72 -3.60
N ALA A 31 -0.31 -4.55 -2.95
CA ALA A 31 -1.00 -4.32 -1.67
C ALA A 31 -2.53 -4.17 -1.81
N TYR A 32 -2.99 -3.79 -3.01
CA TYR A 32 -4.41 -3.56 -3.32
C TYR A 32 -4.78 -4.17 -4.69
N PRO A 33 -4.80 -5.51 -4.83
CA PRO A 33 -5.05 -6.17 -6.11
C PRO A 33 -6.45 -5.91 -6.63
N SER A 34 -7.46 -5.88 -5.77
CA SER A 34 -8.85 -5.58 -6.14
C SER A 34 -9.02 -4.18 -6.74
N LEU A 35 -8.14 -3.23 -6.40
CA LEU A 35 -8.09 -1.92 -7.02
C LEU A 35 -7.22 -1.94 -8.29
N THR A 36 -5.96 -2.35 -8.14
CA THR A 36 -4.93 -2.28 -9.19
C THR A 36 -5.34 -3.03 -10.45
N LEU A 37 -5.88 -4.25 -10.30
CA LEU A 37 -6.29 -5.10 -11.43
C LEU A 37 -7.54 -4.59 -12.16
N HIS A 38 -8.30 -3.68 -11.54
CA HIS A 38 -9.46 -3.01 -12.15
C HIS A 38 -9.12 -1.58 -12.59
N HIS A 39 -7.83 -1.21 -12.64
CA HIS A 39 -7.38 0.16 -12.89
C HIS A 39 -8.06 1.19 -11.99
N ARG A 40 -8.26 0.85 -10.72
CA ARG A 40 -8.79 1.75 -9.69
C ARG A 40 -7.71 2.06 -8.67
N ALA A 41 -7.82 3.22 -8.02
CA ALA A 41 -6.92 3.59 -6.94
C ALA A 41 -7.58 4.51 -5.92
N LEU A 42 -7.11 4.42 -4.67
CA LEU A 42 -7.39 5.40 -3.64
C LEU A 42 -6.22 6.38 -3.53
N ILE A 43 -6.54 7.65 -3.30
CA ILE A 43 -5.53 8.65 -2.92
C ILE A 43 -5.22 8.44 -1.43
N ASN A 44 -3.93 8.39 -1.09
CA ASN A 44 -3.48 8.46 0.29
C ASN A 44 -3.54 9.91 0.73
N THR A 45 -4.52 10.25 1.56
CA THR A 45 -4.85 11.64 1.87
C THR A 45 -4.12 12.19 3.10
N ALA A 46 -3.12 11.47 3.64
CA ALA A 46 -2.23 11.95 4.70
C ALA A 46 -1.71 13.37 4.46
N SER A 47 -1.15 13.57 3.28
CA SER A 47 -0.52 14.83 2.88
C SER A 47 -1.56 15.92 2.60
N LEU A 48 -2.81 15.56 2.29
CA LEU A 48 -3.90 16.52 2.17
C LEU A 48 -4.34 17.05 3.54
N CYS A 49 -4.51 16.17 4.53
CA CYS A 49 -4.87 16.60 5.89
C CYS A 49 -3.83 17.51 6.53
N ASN A 50 -2.55 17.24 6.24
CA ASN A 50 -1.44 17.99 6.79
C ASN A 50 -1.08 19.22 5.95
N CYS A 51 -1.90 19.60 4.96
CA CYS A 51 -1.63 20.70 4.01
C CYS A 51 -0.24 20.63 3.34
N THR A 52 0.29 19.42 3.15
CA THR A 52 1.65 19.12 2.67
C THR A 52 1.59 18.34 1.36
N PHE A 53 0.64 18.69 0.48
CA PHE A 53 0.46 18.02 -0.81
C PHE A 53 1.22 18.75 -1.93
N PRO A 54 2.48 18.39 -2.22
CA PRO A 54 3.28 19.12 -3.19
C PRO A 54 2.76 18.93 -4.62
N PRO A 55 3.08 19.86 -5.54
CA PRO A 55 2.73 19.73 -6.96
C PRO A 55 3.19 18.41 -7.60
N SER A 56 4.30 17.84 -7.14
CA SER A 56 4.82 16.55 -7.61
C SER A 56 3.85 15.39 -7.33
N HIS A 57 3.10 15.41 -6.23
CA HIS A 57 2.07 14.42 -5.95
C HIS A 57 0.90 14.56 -6.92
N MET A 58 0.49 15.81 -7.22
CA MET A 58 -0.57 16.06 -8.20
C MET A 58 -0.17 15.60 -9.60
N GLN A 59 1.07 15.86 -10.02
CA GLN A 59 1.61 15.36 -11.30
C GLN A 59 1.61 13.83 -11.34
N ALA A 60 1.97 13.17 -10.24
CA ALA A 60 1.94 11.71 -10.17
C ALA A 60 0.51 11.16 -10.28
N LEU A 61 -0.48 11.78 -9.61
CA LEU A 61 -1.89 11.42 -9.78
C LEU A 61 -2.36 11.60 -11.22
N LEU A 62 -2.04 12.73 -11.86
CA LEU A 62 -2.38 13.00 -13.25
C LEU A 62 -1.75 11.99 -14.22
N LYS A 63 -0.48 11.62 -13.99
CA LYS A 63 0.23 10.58 -14.75
C LYS A 63 -0.48 9.23 -14.66
N TYR A 64 -0.97 8.81 -13.48
CA TYR A 64 -1.69 7.54 -13.37
C TYR A 64 -3.10 7.62 -13.94
N LYS A 65 -3.77 8.78 -13.82
CA LYS A 65 -5.04 9.05 -14.50
C LYS A 65 -4.90 8.92 -16.02
N SER A 66 -3.85 9.51 -16.61
CA SER A 66 -3.59 9.40 -18.06
C SER A 66 -3.23 7.99 -18.51
N ARG A 67 -2.87 7.09 -17.58
CA ARG A 67 -2.62 5.66 -17.81
C ARG A 67 -3.87 4.79 -17.61
N GLY A 68 -5.03 5.42 -17.45
CA GLY A 68 -6.32 4.73 -17.33
C GLY A 68 -6.74 4.41 -15.89
N PHE A 69 -6.01 4.86 -14.87
CA PHE A 69 -6.49 4.70 -13.49
C PHE A 69 -7.67 5.63 -13.18
N GLN A 70 -8.73 5.05 -12.65
CA GLN A 70 -9.82 5.75 -12.02
C GLN A 70 -9.53 5.92 -10.52
N PHE A 71 -9.38 7.16 -10.07
CA PHE A 71 -9.33 7.46 -8.64
C PHE A 71 -10.74 7.49 -8.07
N ILE A 72 -11.00 6.62 -7.11
CA ILE A 72 -12.30 6.49 -6.46
C ILE A 72 -12.23 6.90 -4.99
N SER A 73 -13.38 7.24 -4.43
CA SER A 73 -13.58 7.41 -3.00
C SER A 73 -13.72 6.07 -2.27
N CYS A 74 -13.72 6.10 -0.94
CA CYS A 74 -13.91 4.87 -0.17
C CYS A 74 -15.38 4.42 -0.19
N GLU A 75 -16.29 5.37 -0.34
CA GLU A 75 -17.73 5.23 -0.47
C GLU A 75 -18.07 4.53 -1.79
N GLU A 76 -17.44 4.91 -2.90
CA GLU A 76 -17.56 4.22 -4.19
C GLU A 76 -17.04 2.77 -4.14
N ALA A 77 -16.06 2.50 -3.27
CA ALA A 77 -15.58 1.15 -3.00
C ALA A 77 -16.47 0.37 -2.02
N LEU A 78 -17.60 0.94 -1.59
CA LEU A 78 -18.54 0.35 -0.63
C LEU A 78 -17.87 -0.08 0.68
N HIS A 79 -16.78 0.58 1.07
CA HIS A 79 -15.93 0.19 2.20
C HIS A 79 -15.56 -1.30 2.20
N ALA A 80 -15.36 -1.89 1.01
CA ALA A 80 -15.03 -3.29 0.87
C ALA A 80 -13.84 -3.67 1.76
N PRO A 81 -13.80 -4.91 2.27
CA PRO A 81 -12.67 -5.39 3.07
C PRO A 81 -11.36 -5.07 2.37
N PHE A 82 -10.36 -4.65 3.16
CA PHE A 82 -9.00 -4.33 2.67
C PHE A 82 -8.88 -3.07 1.79
N ILE A 83 -9.98 -2.53 1.26
CA ILE A 83 -9.96 -1.28 0.48
C ILE A 83 -10.13 -0.06 1.40
N CYS A 84 -10.91 -0.20 2.47
CA CYS A 84 -11.26 0.94 3.31
C CYS A 84 -10.03 1.65 3.90
N ARG A 85 -9.95 2.98 3.70
CA ARG A 85 -8.79 3.79 4.13
C ARG A 85 -8.56 3.78 5.64
N SER A 86 -9.64 3.73 6.42
CA SER A 86 -9.61 3.69 7.87
C SER A 86 -9.19 2.33 8.44
N ARG A 87 -9.03 1.30 7.60
CA ARG A 87 -8.60 -0.02 8.06
C ARG A 87 -7.08 -0.13 8.05
N VAL A 88 -6.58 -0.72 9.13
CA VAL A 88 -5.20 -1.21 9.20
C VAL A 88 -5.04 -2.37 8.22
N ARG A 89 -3.96 -2.31 7.44
CA ARG A 89 -3.50 -3.32 6.50
C ARG A 89 -2.19 -3.92 6.97
N SER A 90 -1.92 -5.15 6.57
CA SER A 90 -0.70 -5.89 6.89
C SER A 90 -0.25 -6.69 5.66
N LEU A 91 1.04 -6.96 5.54
CA LEU A 91 1.57 -7.89 4.53
C LEU A 91 1.16 -9.33 4.79
N ASN A 92 0.55 -9.61 5.94
CA ASN A 92 0.04 -10.92 6.33
C ASN A 92 -1.49 -10.99 6.32
N ASP A 93 -2.20 -9.94 5.88
CA ASP A 93 -3.66 -9.99 5.74
C ASP A 93 -4.11 -10.71 4.45
N ASN A 94 -5.43 -10.82 4.19
CA ASN A 94 -5.94 -11.52 3.00
C ASN A 94 -6.20 -10.58 1.81
N GLY A 95 -5.81 -9.31 1.90
CA GLY A 95 -6.17 -8.27 0.95
C GLY A 95 -5.04 -7.85 0.01
N TRP A 96 -3.94 -8.58 -0.03
CA TRP A 96 -2.81 -8.36 -0.92
C TRP A 96 -2.64 -9.55 -1.85
N LEU A 97 -1.83 -9.37 -2.88
CA LEU A 97 -1.45 -10.40 -3.84
C LEU A 97 0.07 -10.49 -3.88
N SER A 98 0.59 -11.70 -3.96
CA SER A 98 1.96 -11.93 -4.40
C SER A 98 2.08 -13.06 -5.39
N LEU A 99 3.00 -12.85 -6.32
CA LEU A 99 3.38 -13.81 -7.33
C LEU A 99 4.88 -14.06 -7.19
N ASN A 100 5.26 -15.29 -6.85
CA ASN A 100 6.66 -15.71 -6.81
C ASN A 100 7.08 -16.22 -8.20
N PHE A 101 8.10 -15.60 -8.78
CA PHE A 101 8.65 -15.92 -10.09
C PHE A 101 9.24 -17.32 -10.16
N ALA A 102 9.74 -17.86 -9.04
CA ALA A 102 10.22 -19.24 -8.98
C ALA A 102 9.08 -20.27 -9.02
N THR A 103 7.85 -19.88 -8.66
CA THR A 103 6.68 -20.78 -8.65
C THR A 103 5.92 -20.85 -9.97
N VAL A 104 6.37 -20.12 -11.00
CA VAL A 104 5.92 -20.29 -12.38
C VAL A 104 6.66 -21.48 -12.99
N PRO A 105 5.95 -22.50 -13.48
CA PRO A 105 5.58 -23.67 -12.69
C PRO A 105 6.80 -24.45 -12.16
N HIS A 106 7.04 -24.44 -10.84
CA HIS A 106 7.54 -25.55 -10.00
C HIS A 106 7.51 -25.12 -8.51
N HIS A 107 6.50 -25.61 -7.77
CA HIS A 107 6.29 -25.69 -6.31
C HIS A 107 6.67 -24.54 -5.33
N ASP A 108 5.62 -24.06 -4.65
CA ASP A 108 5.46 -23.87 -3.19
C ASP A 108 6.56 -23.19 -2.37
N THR A 109 6.84 -21.91 -2.65
CA THR A 109 7.34 -21.01 -1.61
C THR A 109 6.29 -19.94 -1.33
N GLN A 110 5.71 -19.97 -0.11
CA GLN A 110 4.75 -18.95 0.31
C GLN A 110 5.42 -17.57 0.27
N PRO A 111 4.80 -16.56 -0.37
CA PRO A 111 5.33 -15.19 -0.46
C PRO A 111 5.94 -14.59 0.80
N ILE A 112 5.41 -14.95 1.97
CA ILE A 112 5.90 -14.52 3.29
C ILE A 112 7.37 -14.90 3.54
N THR A 113 7.86 -16.01 2.96
CA THR A 113 9.25 -16.43 3.11
C THR A 113 10.23 -15.41 2.53
N THR A 114 9.85 -14.73 1.45
CA THR A 114 10.65 -13.68 0.83
C THR A 114 10.85 -12.50 1.77
N PHE A 115 9.82 -12.10 2.53
CA PHE A 115 9.95 -11.03 3.52
C PHE A 115 10.84 -11.44 4.69
N TYR A 116 10.68 -12.67 5.19
CA TYR A 116 11.55 -13.21 6.23
C TYR A 116 13.03 -13.20 5.82
N HIS A 117 13.36 -13.52 4.57
CA HIS A 117 14.73 -13.43 4.05
C HIS A 117 15.28 -12.00 4.02
N LEU A 118 14.41 -10.99 3.89
CA LEU A 118 14.77 -9.58 4.02
C LEU A 118 14.79 -9.10 5.48
N GLY A 119 14.59 -10.00 6.43
CA GLY A 119 14.48 -9.67 7.86
C GLY A 119 13.18 -8.98 8.23
N ILE A 120 12.18 -8.94 7.34
CA ILE A 120 10.88 -8.28 7.56
C ILE A 120 9.85 -9.36 7.91
N VAL A 121 9.29 -9.29 9.12
CA VAL A 121 8.24 -10.20 9.60
C VAL A 121 6.88 -9.74 9.14
N ASP A 122 6.66 -8.43 9.19
CA ASP A 122 5.42 -7.80 8.74
C ASP A 122 5.64 -6.32 8.43
N ALA A 123 4.79 -5.76 7.59
CA ALA A 123 4.60 -4.32 7.44
C ALA A 123 3.12 -4.02 7.69
N ILE A 124 2.84 -3.17 8.67
CA ILE A 124 1.49 -2.76 9.03
C ILE A 124 1.32 -1.30 8.63
N TRP A 125 0.26 -0.98 7.87
CA TRP A 125 0.01 0.39 7.42
C TRP A 125 -1.47 0.79 7.37
N THR A 126 -1.75 2.08 7.29
CA THR A 126 -3.09 2.63 6.99
C THR A 126 -3.01 3.65 5.86
N LEU A 127 -4.08 3.77 5.07
CA LEU A 127 -4.26 4.93 4.19
C LEU A 127 -4.82 6.07 5.04
N SER A 128 -3.91 6.81 5.66
CA SER A 128 -4.19 8.05 6.39
C SER A 128 -5.06 9.03 5.63
N GLY A 129 -5.76 9.87 6.38
CA GLY A 129 -6.79 10.71 5.80
C GLY A 129 -7.99 10.91 6.69
N HIS A 130 -9.00 11.58 6.14
CA HIS A 130 -10.32 11.64 6.75
C HIS A 130 -10.90 10.24 6.95
N VAL A 131 -11.37 9.96 8.17
CA VAL A 131 -12.08 8.73 8.50
C VAL A 131 -13.34 8.67 7.65
N CYS A 132 -13.61 7.53 7.02
CA CYS A 132 -14.87 7.27 6.32
C CYS A 132 -16.08 7.62 7.20
N GLY A 133 -17.01 8.43 6.70
CA GLY A 133 -18.16 8.92 7.46
C GLY A 133 -17.85 10.07 8.43
N SER A 134 -16.63 10.63 8.43
CA SER A 134 -16.27 11.83 9.18
C SER A 134 -15.64 12.89 8.29
N ILE A 135 -16.12 14.11 8.40
CA ILE A 135 -15.56 15.29 7.70
C ILE A 135 -14.46 15.99 8.51
N SER A 136 -14.35 15.72 9.81
CA SER A 136 -13.50 16.50 10.72
C SER A 136 -12.34 15.71 11.32
N LEU A 137 -12.39 14.38 11.30
CA LEU A 137 -11.35 13.53 11.89
C LEU A 137 -10.41 13.05 10.80
N CYS A 138 -9.16 13.51 10.85
CA CYS A 138 -8.08 12.92 10.09
C CYS A 138 -7.17 12.06 10.98
N VAL A 139 -6.83 10.86 10.51
CA VAL A 139 -5.94 9.94 11.21
C VAL A 139 -4.56 9.99 10.57
N PRO A 140 -3.47 10.12 11.35
CA PRO A 140 -2.12 10.09 10.82
C PRO A 140 -1.79 8.73 10.19
N PRO A 141 -0.83 8.68 9.24
CA PRO A 141 -0.40 7.42 8.66
C PRO A 141 0.22 6.54 9.73
N ILE A 142 -0.28 5.31 9.83
CA ILE A 142 0.41 4.27 10.56
C ILE A 142 1.33 3.58 9.57
N LEU A 143 2.60 3.43 9.94
CA LEU A 143 3.52 2.53 9.27
C LEU A 143 4.46 1.93 10.32
N HIS A 144 4.32 0.63 10.54
CA HIS A 144 5.21 -0.15 11.38
C HIS A 144 5.81 -1.28 10.57
N ILE A 145 7.12 -1.27 10.40
CA ILE A 145 7.86 -2.39 9.84
C ILE A 145 8.39 -3.20 11.02
N ILE A 146 7.96 -4.44 11.12
CA ILE A 146 8.37 -5.38 12.15
C ILE A 146 9.52 -6.18 11.56
N ASN A 147 10.72 -6.02 12.12
CA ASN A 147 11.90 -6.75 11.70
C ASN A 147 12.17 -7.92 12.64
N ASN A 148 12.80 -8.98 12.13
CA ASN A 148 13.44 -9.98 12.99
C ASN A 148 14.65 -9.32 13.65
N ASN A 149 14.60 -9.16 14.98
CA ASN A 149 15.76 -8.75 15.77
C ASN A 149 16.74 -9.94 15.84
N SER A 150 17.59 -10.08 14.84
CA SER A 150 18.75 -10.97 14.86
C SER A 150 20.01 -10.17 15.15
#